data_AF-A0A2E3XUZ4-F1
#
_entry.id   AF-A0A2E3XUZ4-F1
#
_cell.length_a   1.000
_cell.length_b   1.000
_cell.length_c   1.000
_cell.angle_alpha   90.00
_cell.angle_beta   90.00
_cell.angle_gamma   90.00
#
_symmetry.space_group_name_H-M   'P 1'
#
loop_
_entity.id
_entity.type
_entity.pdbx_description
1 polymer ?
#
loop_
_entity_poly.entity_id
_entity_poly.type
_entity_poly.pdbx_seq_one_letter_code
_entity_poly.pdbx_strand_id
1 'polypeptide(L)'
;MKKVMHTISTFLLFLSLSVCAKGVELKGQYDVPVSDDELLNFSKFPLSGIELEEDRFKYLLPEDLAETYGEKLTFKKVSTVNGVTEFESEFGIAQCKFMDQPITRCDIDYNKKLADILMSTKEQVRQRLIEQGIEGEALAKRMMVVDGFSGDPIGILFIFNPTY
;
A
#
# COMPACT_ATOMS: atom_id res chain seq x y z
N MET A 1 -42.83 15.66 65.05
CA MET A 1 -41.98 14.45 64.99
C MET A 1 -41.35 14.36 63.61
N LYS A 2 -40.07 13.94 63.59
CA LYS A 2 -39.13 13.81 62.48
C LYS A 2 -39.68 13.08 61.25
N LYS A 3 -39.25 13.49 60.06
CA LYS A 3 -38.41 12.67 59.15
C LYS A 3 -37.84 13.54 58.02
N VAL A 4 -36.53 13.78 58.10
CA VAL A 4 -35.68 14.22 57.00
C VAL A 4 -35.49 12.99 56.11
N MET A 5 -35.79 13.11 54.82
CA MET A 5 -35.47 12.07 53.84
C MET A 5 -34.44 12.64 52.88
N HIS A 6 -33.20 12.19 53.07
CA HIS A 6 -32.12 12.39 52.11
C HIS A 6 -32.39 11.53 50.89
N THR A 7 -32.51 12.16 49.73
CA THR A 7 -32.42 11.46 48.44
C THR A 7 -31.00 11.65 47.93
N ILE A 8 -30.16 10.66 48.23
CA ILE A 8 -28.90 10.41 47.53
C ILE A 8 -29.23 9.43 46.39
N SER A 9 -28.40 9.41 45.35
CA SER A 9 -28.31 8.39 44.29
C SER A 9 -29.15 8.74 43.05
N THR A 10 -28.62 8.79 41.83
CA THR A 10 -27.40 8.18 41.28
C THR A 10 -27.01 9.00 40.04
N PHE A 11 -25.81 9.58 40.02
CA PHE A 11 -25.25 10.18 38.81
C PHE A 11 -24.75 9.01 37.95
N LEU A 12 -25.56 8.58 36.98
CA LEU A 12 -25.12 7.64 35.94
C LEU A 12 -24.13 8.38 35.03
N LEU A 13 -22.84 8.33 35.39
CA LEU A 13 -21.77 8.55 34.43
C LEU A 13 -21.86 7.40 33.42
N PHE A 14 -22.51 7.65 32.28
CA PHE A 14 -22.21 6.94 31.05
C PHE A 14 -20.77 7.31 30.68
N LEU A 15 -19.81 6.56 31.20
CA LEU A 15 -18.48 6.47 30.62
C LEU A 15 -18.69 5.85 29.24
N SER A 16 -18.86 6.70 28.23
CA SER A 16 -18.69 6.34 26.83
C SER A 16 -17.25 5.88 26.66
N LEU A 17 -17.02 4.58 26.87
CA LEU A 17 -15.85 3.87 26.38
C LEU A 17 -15.90 3.98 24.86
N SER A 18 -15.37 5.07 24.33
CA SER A 18 -14.87 5.11 22.97
C SER A 18 -13.75 4.08 22.91
N VAL A 19 -14.13 2.84 22.60
CA VAL A 19 -13.19 1.82 22.14
C VAL A 19 -12.62 2.40 20.86
N CYS A 20 -11.46 3.05 20.98
CA CYS A 20 -10.62 3.34 19.83
C CYS A 20 -10.22 1.98 19.26
N ALA A 21 -11.04 1.45 18.36
CA ALA A 21 -10.60 0.46 17.40
C ALA A 21 -9.50 1.16 16.60
N LYS A 22 -8.26 1.04 17.06
CA LYS A 22 -7.09 1.33 16.23
C LYS A 22 -7.21 0.36 15.07
N GLY A 23 -7.62 0.86 13.91
CA GLY A 23 -7.63 0.07 12.69
C GLY A 23 -6.28 -0.60 12.55
N VAL A 24 -6.29 -1.91 12.31
CA VAL A 24 -5.06 -2.67 12.11
C VAL A 24 -4.44 -2.16 10.81
N GLU A 25 -3.31 -1.46 10.93
CA GLU A 25 -2.57 -1.00 9.76
C GLU A 25 -1.94 -2.21 9.07
N LEU A 26 -2.36 -2.47 7.83
CA LEU A 26 -1.79 -3.51 6.99
C LEU A 26 -0.37 -3.12 6.60
N LYS A 27 0.55 -4.07 6.66
CA LYS A 27 1.93 -3.91 6.16
C LYS A 27 2.07 -4.64 4.85
N GLY A 28 3.03 -4.22 4.03
CA GLY A 28 3.34 -4.94 2.81
C GLY A 28 4.70 -4.62 2.23
N GLN A 29 5.01 -5.31 1.15
CA GLN A 29 6.19 -5.10 0.33
C GLN A 29 5.75 -5.01 -1.13
N TYR A 30 6.33 -4.08 -1.88
CA TYR A 30 6.18 -3.94 -3.30
C TYR A 30 7.48 -4.37 -3.98
N ASP A 31 7.40 -5.34 -4.87
CA ASP A 31 8.52 -5.85 -5.64
C ASP A 31 8.35 -5.43 -7.09
N VAL A 32 9.35 -4.73 -7.62
CA VAL A 32 9.53 -4.54 -9.06
C VAL A 32 10.23 -5.79 -9.60
N PRO A 33 9.63 -6.52 -10.56
CA PRO A 33 10.32 -7.61 -11.24
C PRO A 33 11.56 -7.10 -11.96
N VAL A 34 12.71 -7.73 -11.69
CA VAL A 34 13.99 -7.42 -12.34
C VAL A 34 14.58 -8.70 -12.90
N SER A 35 15.23 -8.61 -14.06
CA SER A 35 15.90 -9.74 -14.70
C SER A 35 17.35 -9.94 -14.25
N ASP A 36 17.97 -8.90 -13.68
CA ASP A 36 19.33 -8.91 -13.17
C ASP A 36 19.33 -9.18 -11.66
N ASP A 37 19.99 -10.25 -11.23
CA ASP A 37 20.10 -10.66 -9.83
C ASP A 37 20.75 -9.58 -8.96
N GLU A 38 21.64 -8.74 -9.51
CA GLU A 38 22.27 -7.65 -8.78
C GLU A 38 21.27 -6.56 -8.34
N LEU A 39 20.13 -6.46 -9.03
CA LEU A 39 19.09 -5.47 -8.74
C LEU A 39 18.06 -5.96 -7.72
N LEU A 40 18.06 -7.24 -7.33
CA LEU A 40 17.04 -7.83 -6.44
C LEU A 40 16.93 -7.14 -5.08
N ASN A 41 18.03 -6.62 -4.54
CA ASN A 41 18.03 -5.89 -3.27
C ASN A 41 17.54 -4.44 -3.41
N PHE A 42 17.53 -3.91 -4.63
CA PHE A 42 17.10 -2.56 -4.97
C PHE A 42 15.68 -2.52 -5.56
N SER A 43 15.08 -3.67 -5.81
CA SER A 43 13.76 -3.78 -6.43
C SER A 43 12.61 -3.97 -5.44
N LYS A 44 12.91 -3.96 -4.14
CA LYS A 44 11.95 -4.16 -3.05
C LYS A 44 11.74 -2.87 -2.29
N PHE A 45 10.48 -2.58 -1.99
CA PHE A 45 10.06 -1.32 -1.38
C PHE A 45 9.01 -1.59 -0.30
N PRO A 46 9.08 -0.93 0.86
CA PRO A 46 8.03 -1.02 1.86
C PRO A 46 6.74 -0.40 1.32
N LEU A 47 5.61 -1.08 1.52
CA LEU A 47 4.29 -0.51 1.24
C LEU A 47 3.70 0.16 2.47
N SER A 48 3.00 1.26 2.23
CA SER A 48 2.25 2.00 3.23
C SER A 48 0.85 2.34 2.74
N GLY A 49 -0.02 2.71 3.67
CA GLY A 49 -1.38 3.17 3.34
C GLY A 49 -2.27 2.10 2.70
N ILE A 50 -1.98 0.82 2.90
CA ILE A 50 -2.76 -0.30 2.35
C ILE A 50 -4.13 -0.34 3.01
N GLU A 51 -5.18 -0.33 2.18
CA GLU A 51 -6.57 -0.59 2.57
C GLU A 51 -7.05 -1.77 1.72
N LEU A 52 -7.47 -2.87 2.36
CA LEU A 52 -8.02 -4.03 1.68
C LEU A 52 -9.41 -4.31 2.21
N GLU A 53 -10.41 -4.13 1.35
CA GLU A 53 -11.82 -4.40 1.61
C GLU A 53 -12.31 -5.50 0.63
N GLU A 54 -13.55 -5.98 0.81
CA GLU A 54 -14.09 -7.09 -0.01
C GLU A 54 -14.23 -6.73 -1.50
N ASP A 55 -14.56 -5.47 -1.79
CA ASP A 55 -14.90 -4.96 -3.13
C ASP A 55 -13.87 -3.98 -3.70
N ARG A 56 -12.84 -3.60 -2.91
CA ARG A 56 -11.81 -2.66 -3.34
C ARG A 56 -10.51 -2.86 -2.56
N PHE A 57 -9.42 -2.45 -3.16
CA PHE A 57 -8.17 -2.26 -2.45
C PHE A 57 -7.50 -0.95 -2.85
N LYS A 58 -6.71 -0.39 -1.94
CA LYS A 58 -5.95 0.83 -2.17
C LYS A 58 -4.58 0.76 -1.51
N TYR A 59 -3.61 1.49 -2.05
CA TYR A 59 -2.29 1.65 -1.46
C TYR A 59 -1.61 2.90 -2.02
N LEU A 60 -0.55 3.34 -1.33
CA LEU A 60 0.37 4.34 -1.87
C LEU A 60 1.48 3.64 -2.63
N LEU A 61 1.75 4.08 -3.86
CA LEU A 61 2.93 3.62 -4.58
C LEU A 61 4.17 4.11 -3.81
N PRO A 62 5.21 3.28 -3.62
CA PRO A 62 6.38 3.69 -2.87
C PRO A 62 7.02 4.95 -3.45
N GLU A 63 7.31 5.90 -2.58
CA GLU A 63 7.87 7.20 -2.92
C GLU A 63 9.22 7.10 -3.66
N ASP A 64 9.99 6.07 -3.32
CA ASP A 64 11.29 5.75 -3.93
C ASP A 64 11.14 5.14 -5.35
N LEU A 65 9.90 4.85 -5.79
CA LEU A 65 9.55 4.43 -7.15
C LEU A 65 8.84 5.54 -7.94
N ALA A 66 8.00 6.33 -7.27
CA ALA A 66 7.21 7.38 -7.88
C ALA A 66 6.97 8.52 -6.89
N GLU A 67 7.60 9.65 -7.13
CA GLU A 67 7.46 10.86 -6.29
C GLU A 67 6.04 11.47 -6.39
N THR A 68 5.30 11.11 -7.43
CA THR A 68 3.95 11.62 -7.68
C THR A 68 2.96 10.49 -7.55
N TYR A 69 2.36 10.38 -6.37
CA TYR A 69 0.93 10.13 -6.18
C TYR A 69 0.69 10.20 -4.67
N GLY A 70 0.48 11.40 -4.15
CA GLY A 70 -0.04 11.57 -2.77
C GLY A 70 -1.45 10.97 -2.61
N GLU A 71 -2.05 10.49 -3.69
CA GLU A 71 -3.33 9.80 -3.72
C GLU A 71 -3.12 8.29 -3.82
N LYS A 72 -3.91 7.54 -3.06
CA LYS A 72 -3.89 6.08 -3.11
C LYS A 72 -4.41 5.58 -4.45
N LEU A 73 -3.65 4.70 -5.10
CA LEU A 73 -4.15 3.96 -6.25
C LEU A 73 -5.31 3.09 -5.80
N THR A 74 -6.48 3.28 -6.40
CA THR A 74 -7.72 2.61 -5.98
C THR A 74 -8.17 1.65 -7.06
N PHE A 75 -8.27 0.38 -6.68
CA PHE A 75 -8.70 -0.72 -7.53
C PHE A 75 -10.04 -1.26 -7.04
N LYS A 76 -10.97 -1.52 -7.96
CA LYS A 76 -12.31 -2.04 -7.68
C LYS A 76 -12.43 -3.46 -8.20
N LYS A 77 -13.05 -4.34 -7.41
CA LYS A 77 -13.23 -5.74 -7.73
C LYS A 77 -14.08 -5.88 -8.99
N VAL A 78 -13.60 -6.71 -9.92
CA VAL A 78 -14.31 -7.05 -11.15
C VAL A 78 -14.88 -8.46 -11.03
N SER A 79 -14.03 -9.43 -10.69
CA SER A 79 -14.43 -10.84 -10.64
C SER A 79 -13.55 -11.65 -9.70
N THR A 80 -13.99 -12.87 -9.37
CA THR A 80 -13.17 -13.88 -8.72
C THR A 80 -13.33 -15.18 -9.48
N VAL A 81 -12.22 -15.71 -9.99
CA VAL A 81 -12.18 -16.96 -10.77
C VAL A 81 -11.04 -17.82 -10.23
N ASN A 82 -11.34 -19.09 -9.90
CA ASN A 82 -10.35 -20.06 -9.41
C ASN A 82 -9.50 -19.55 -8.21
N GLY A 83 -10.11 -18.78 -7.31
CA GLY A 83 -9.42 -18.23 -6.13
C GLY A 83 -8.51 -17.03 -6.41
N VAL A 84 -8.50 -16.51 -7.64
CA VAL A 84 -7.86 -15.25 -8.00
C VAL A 84 -8.94 -14.19 -8.15
N THR A 85 -8.79 -13.07 -7.44
CA THR A 85 -9.69 -11.92 -7.54
C THR A 85 -9.03 -10.86 -8.41
N GLU A 86 -9.71 -10.47 -9.47
CA GLU A 86 -9.29 -9.37 -10.35
C GLU A 86 -9.90 -8.07 -9.88
N PHE A 87 -9.09 -7.01 -9.88
CA PHE A 87 -9.51 -5.65 -9.64
C PHE A 87 -8.98 -4.73 -10.74
N GLU A 88 -9.73 -3.68 -11.03
CA GLU A 88 -9.40 -2.68 -12.04
C GLU A 88 -9.35 -1.28 -11.45
N SER A 89 -8.44 -0.46 -11.97
CA SER A 89 -8.38 0.97 -11.72
C SER A 89 -8.30 1.73 -13.05
N GLU A 90 -8.33 3.05 -12.98
CA GLU A 90 -8.03 3.88 -14.17
C GLU A 90 -6.57 3.72 -14.66
N PHE A 91 -5.69 3.14 -13.85
CA PHE A 91 -4.26 3.02 -14.10
C PHE A 91 -3.80 1.60 -14.40
N GLY A 92 -4.64 0.56 -14.27
CA GLY A 92 -4.20 -0.81 -14.48
C GLY A 92 -5.11 -1.88 -13.90
N ILE A 93 -4.65 -3.12 -14.00
CA ILE A 93 -5.31 -4.33 -13.53
C ILE A 93 -4.45 -4.96 -12.43
N ALA A 94 -5.11 -5.50 -11.41
CA ALA A 94 -4.46 -6.23 -10.35
C ALA A 94 -5.13 -7.60 -10.14
N GLN A 95 -4.33 -8.66 -10.13
CA GLN A 95 -4.76 -10.02 -9.90
C GLN A 95 -4.26 -10.50 -8.55
N CYS A 96 -5.17 -10.62 -7.59
CA CYS A 96 -4.86 -10.94 -6.20
C CYS A 96 -5.21 -12.38 -5.87
N LYS A 97 -4.22 -13.13 -5.37
CA LYS A 97 -4.38 -14.46 -4.79
C LYS A 97 -4.23 -14.37 -3.28
N PHE A 98 -5.29 -14.77 -2.57
CA PHE A 98 -5.27 -14.94 -1.12
C PHE A 98 -4.58 -16.27 -0.84
N MET A 99 -3.34 -16.21 -0.36
CA MET A 99 -2.57 -17.41 -0.02
C MET A 99 -3.05 -17.97 1.32
N ASP A 100 -2.64 -19.20 1.64
CA ASP A 100 -2.81 -19.74 2.99
C ASP A 100 -2.23 -18.72 3.98
N GLN A 101 -3.12 -18.16 4.81
CA GLN A 101 -2.92 -16.94 5.62
C GLN A 101 -1.52 -16.83 6.25
N PRO A 102 -0.93 -15.62 6.40
CA PRO A 102 -1.57 -14.29 6.38
C PRO A 102 -1.25 -13.42 5.15
N ILE A 103 -0.90 -14.00 4.00
CA ILE A 103 -0.36 -13.26 2.84
C ILE A 103 -1.37 -13.17 1.69
N THR A 104 -1.63 -11.96 1.21
CA THR A 104 -2.24 -11.72 -0.10
C THR A 104 -1.18 -11.28 -1.08
N ARG A 105 -1.04 -11.99 -2.21
CA ARG A 105 -0.18 -11.57 -3.32
C ARG A 105 -1.04 -10.94 -4.41
N CYS A 106 -0.70 -9.73 -4.85
CA CYS A 106 -1.33 -9.09 -6.00
C CYS A 106 -0.28 -8.82 -7.08
N ASP A 107 -0.42 -9.45 -8.25
CA ASP A 107 0.36 -9.10 -9.43
C ASP A 107 -0.36 -7.95 -10.15
N ILE A 108 0.35 -6.85 -10.42
CA ILE A 108 -0.23 -5.62 -10.97
C ILE A 108 0.45 -5.28 -12.29
N ASP A 109 -0.38 -4.98 -13.28
CA ASP A 109 0.00 -4.51 -14.61
C ASP A 109 -0.66 -3.15 -14.85
N TYR A 110 0.17 -2.10 -14.94
CA TYR A 110 -0.29 -0.75 -15.14
C TYR A 110 -0.30 -0.36 -16.62
N ASN A 111 -1.28 0.46 -16.97
CA ASN A 111 -1.43 0.97 -18.32
C ASN A 111 -0.49 2.14 -18.62
N LYS A 112 -0.48 2.53 -19.90
CA LYS A 112 0.34 3.62 -20.42
C LYS A 112 0.11 4.97 -19.71
N LYS A 113 -1.09 5.23 -19.18
CA LYS A 113 -1.40 6.49 -18.48
C LYS A 113 -0.50 6.63 -17.25
N LEU A 114 -0.33 5.57 -16.46
CA LEU A 114 0.59 5.62 -15.32
C LEU A 114 2.05 5.66 -15.78
N ALA A 115 2.43 4.87 -16.78
CA ALA A 115 3.79 4.87 -17.33
C ALA A 115 4.25 6.28 -17.73
N ASP A 116 3.40 7.03 -18.46
CA ASP A 116 3.70 8.40 -18.90
C ASP A 116 3.94 9.34 -17.70
N ILE A 117 3.20 9.17 -16.61
CA ILE A 117 3.37 9.95 -15.38
C ILE A 117 4.69 9.58 -14.70
N LEU A 118 4.96 8.29 -14.50
CA LEU A 118 6.19 7.79 -13.89
C LEU A 118 7.43 8.28 -14.64
N MET A 119 7.40 8.19 -15.97
CA MET A 119 8.48 8.70 -16.83
C MET A 119 8.73 10.20 -16.65
N SER A 120 7.68 10.99 -16.45
CA SER A 120 7.78 12.44 -16.28
C SER A 120 8.38 12.86 -14.92
N THR A 121 8.38 11.96 -13.93
CA THR A 121 8.73 12.29 -12.54
C THR A 121 10.00 11.59 -12.03
N LYS A 122 10.69 10.83 -12.89
CA LYS A 122 11.94 10.12 -12.55
C LYS A 122 13.04 11.01 -11.96
N GLU A 123 13.20 12.20 -12.49
CA GLU A 123 14.24 13.11 -11.99
C GLU A 123 13.92 13.64 -10.59
N GLN A 124 12.63 13.74 -10.24
CA GLN A 124 12.21 14.08 -8.89
C GLN A 124 12.57 12.92 -7.96
N VAL A 125 12.17 11.68 -8.32
CA VAL A 125 12.55 10.45 -7.58
C VAL A 125 14.06 10.41 -7.34
N ARG A 126 14.89 10.72 -8.35
CA ARG A 126 16.35 10.81 -8.19
C ARG A 126 16.75 11.82 -7.10
N GLN A 127 16.21 13.04 -7.12
CA GLN A 127 16.53 14.05 -6.11
C GLN A 127 16.12 13.59 -4.71
N ARG A 128 14.93 13.00 -4.56
CA ARG A 128 14.47 12.46 -3.27
C ARG A 128 15.40 11.37 -2.73
N LEU A 129 15.84 10.44 -3.56
CA LEU A 129 16.78 9.39 -3.15
C LEU A 129 18.10 10.00 -2.67
N ILE A 130 18.59 11.05 -3.35
CA ILE A 130 19.78 11.80 -2.91
C ILE A 130 19.52 12.49 -1.57
N GLU A 131 18.36 13.14 -1.38
CA GLU A 131 17.99 13.79 -0.12
C GLU A 131 17.89 12.79 1.05
N GLN A 132 17.53 11.54 0.78
CA GLN A 132 17.54 10.43 1.74
C GLN A 132 18.96 9.88 2.00
N GLY A 133 19.98 10.38 1.31
CA GLY A 133 21.38 9.95 1.44
C GLY A 133 21.75 8.72 0.60
N ILE A 134 20.93 8.34 -0.38
CA ILE A 134 21.27 7.27 -1.32
C ILE A 134 22.11 7.87 -2.44
N GLU A 135 23.37 7.43 -2.53
CA GLU A 135 24.36 7.98 -3.47
C GLU A 135 25.18 6.86 -4.15
N GLY A 136 26.03 7.24 -5.11
CA GLY A 136 26.99 6.35 -5.74
C GLY A 136 26.36 5.15 -6.45
N GLU A 137 26.93 3.96 -6.23
CA GLU A 137 26.46 2.71 -6.85
C GLU A 137 25.03 2.36 -6.41
N ALA A 138 24.67 2.61 -5.14
CA ALA A 138 23.34 2.33 -4.64
C ALA A 138 22.27 3.18 -5.34
N LEU A 139 22.56 4.46 -5.57
CA LEU A 139 21.69 5.34 -6.34
C LEU A 139 21.58 4.88 -7.80
N ALA A 140 22.71 4.53 -8.43
CA ALA A 140 22.72 4.05 -9.81
C ALA A 140 21.85 2.78 -9.97
N LYS A 141 22.03 1.78 -9.09
CA LYS A 141 21.23 0.55 -9.11
C LYS A 141 19.76 0.81 -8.82
N ARG A 142 19.43 1.69 -7.86
CA ARG A 142 18.03 2.08 -7.60
C ARG A 142 17.40 2.77 -8.82
N MET A 143 18.13 3.68 -9.48
CA MET A 143 17.62 4.37 -10.67
C MET A 143 17.44 3.42 -11.86
N MET A 144 18.24 2.36 -12.00
CA MET A 144 18.00 1.32 -13.01
C MET A 144 16.66 0.61 -12.79
N VAL A 145 16.29 0.32 -11.54
CA VAL A 145 14.98 -0.24 -11.20
C VAL A 145 13.86 0.75 -11.53
N VAL A 146 14.02 2.03 -11.14
CA VAL A 146 13.04 3.09 -11.44
C VAL A 146 12.85 3.26 -12.96
N ASP A 147 13.94 3.22 -13.73
CA ASP A 147 13.90 3.32 -15.19
C ASP A 147 13.16 2.15 -15.82
N GLY A 148 13.44 0.92 -15.38
CA GLY A 148 12.74 -0.27 -15.83
C GLY A 148 11.24 -0.21 -15.51
N PHE A 149 10.91 0.07 -14.25
CA PHE A 149 9.53 0.21 -13.80
C PHE A 149 8.76 1.32 -14.51
N SER A 150 9.39 2.47 -14.79
CA SER A 150 8.71 3.56 -15.50
C SER A 150 8.42 3.22 -16.97
N GLY A 151 9.24 2.37 -17.59
CA GLY A 151 9.08 1.94 -18.98
C GLY A 151 8.07 0.80 -19.15
N ASP A 152 8.01 -0.12 -18.18
CA ASP A 152 7.09 -1.25 -18.13
C ASP A 152 6.58 -1.40 -16.68
N PRO A 153 5.53 -0.65 -16.30
CA PRO A 153 5.10 -0.57 -14.92
C PRO A 153 4.34 -1.83 -14.52
N ILE A 154 5.10 -2.81 -14.07
CA ILE A 154 4.61 -4.04 -13.46
C ILE A 154 5.11 -4.15 -12.02
N GLY A 155 4.33 -4.78 -11.16
CA GLY A 155 4.67 -4.93 -9.75
C GLY A 155 4.02 -6.12 -9.08
N ILE A 156 4.62 -6.55 -7.97
CA ILE A 156 4.08 -7.62 -7.13
C ILE A 156 3.93 -7.07 -5.72
N LEU A 157 2.71 -7.02 -5.21
CA LEU A 157 2.42 -6.61 -3.85
C LEU A 157 2.26 -7.83 -2.97
N PHE A 158 2.96 -7.85 -1.85
CA PHE A 158 2.73 -8.78 -0.75
C PHE A 158 2.10 -8.01 0.39
N ILE A 159 0.84 -8.31 0.70
CA ILE A 159 0.08 -7.69 1.80
C ILE A 159 0.02 -8.69 2.94
N PHE A 160 0.53 -8.29 4.11
CA PHE A 160 0.51 -9.09 5.33
C PHE A 160 -0.67 -8.66 6.19
N ASN A 161 -1.61 -9.58 6.44
CA ASN A 161 -2.74 -9.34 7.32
C ASN A 161 -2.46 -9.90 8.73
N PRO A 162 -2.10 -9.07 9.71
CA PRO A 162 -1.71 -9.55 11.04
C PRO A 162 -2.91 -9.97 11.91
N THR A 163 -4.14 -9.96 11.36
CA THR A 163 -5.37 -10.33 12.07
C THR A 163 -5.68 -11.83 11.96
N TYR A 164 -4.81 -12.61 11.33
CA TYR A 164 -4.82 -14.07 11.31
C TYR A 164 -3.65 -14.63 12.11
#